data_AF-A0A920F6A8-F1
#
_entry.id   AF-A0A920F6A8-F1
#
_cell.length_a   1.000
_cell.length_b   1.000
_cell.length_c   1.000
_cell.angle_alpha   90.00
_cell.angle_beta   90.00
_cell.angle_gamma   90.00
#
_symmetry.space_group_name_H-M   'P 1'
#
loop_
_entity.id
_entity.type
_entity.pdbx_description
1 polymer ?
#
loop_
_entity_poly.entity_id
_entity_poly.type
_entity_poly.pdbx_seq_one_letter_code
_entity_poly.pdbx_strand_id
1 'polypeptide(L)'
;MLKSMLKMAMRYWTLFQKRSRLDKCLTQKCSQMRTPNHWQNNNLVSRLLMPLGWIYFQLSLWRHKIARSFDIGVPVICVGNIVAGGAGKTPTAMYLGQLLSKRFKVAFLTRGYGGAFSGPIKVDPHKHTFQDVGDEALLLSKIAPTWVSKNRLDGGLAAKMDGAQIILMDDGFQNPTIVKTFSFLVFDGPYGLGNNQLIPSGPLRETLGRGISRADAVVIIGEDLHDLQSKIPENIPLFSVTTSPIISKNLKPRKA
;
A
#
# COMPACT_ATOMS: atom_id res chain seq x y z
N MET A 1 -5.40 20.66 -11.58
CA MET A 1 -5.27 21.44 -10.32
C MET A 1 -4.83 20.57 -9.14
N LEU A 2 -5.57 19.53 -8.73
CA LEU A 2 -5.21 18.73 -7.55
C LEU A 2 -3.91 17.92 -7.69
N LYS A 3 -3.63 17.33 -8.86
CA LYS A 3 -2.34 16.63 -9.10
C LYS A 3 -1.15 17.59 -8.98
N SER A 4 -1.31 18.84 -9.44
CA SER A 4 -0.32 19.91 -9.29
C SER A 4 -0.22 20.40 -7.84
N MET A 5 -1.34 20.56 -7.14
CA MET A 5 -1.36 20.91 -5.71
C MET A 5 -0.77 19.81 -4.83
N LEU A 6 -1.02 18.54 -5.11
CA LEU A 6 -0.42 17.40 -4.40
C LEU A 6 1.08 17.32 -4.69
N LYS A 7 1.50 17.43 -5.96
CA LYS A 7 2.94 17.51 -6.32
C LYS A 7 3.64 18.70 -5.65
N MET A 8 2.97 19.85 -5.60
CA MET A 8 3.49 21.07 -4.97
C MET A 8 3.53 20.94 -3.45
N ALA A 9 2.43 20.52 -2.81
CA ALA A 9 2.37 20.25 -1.37
C ALA A 9 3.39 19.20 -0.94
N MET A 10 3.65 18.19 -1.78
CA MET A 10 4.67 17.15 -1.55
C MET A 10 6.12 17.64 -1.78
N ARG A 11 6.34 18.57 -2.71
CA ARG A 11 7.63 19.31 -2.82
C ARG A 11 7.88 20.20 -1.60
N TYR A 12 6.83 20.85 -1.08
CA TYR A 12 6.93 21.59 0.18
C TYR A 12 7.06 20.65 1.40
N TRP A 13 6.51 19.45 1.33
CA TRP A 13 6.63 18.39 2.34
C TRP A 13 8.05 17.87 2.51
N THR A 14 8.80 17.70 1.41
CA THR A 14 10.23 17.33 1.43
C THR A 14 11.06 18.38 2.17
N LEU A 15 10.72 19.66 2.00
CA LEU A 15 11.36 20.78 2.71
C LEU A 15 10.96 20.83 4.20
N PHE A 16 9.71 20.47 4.53
CA PHE A 16 9.18 20.47 5.90
C PHE A 16 9.77 19.34 6.76
N GLN A 17 9.96 18.15 6.19
CA GLN A 17 10.56 17.01 6.92
C GLN A 17 12.00 17.25 7.37
N LYS A 18 12.77 18.10 6.68
CA LYS A 18 14.12 18.49 7.11
C LYS A 18 14.15 19.20 8.47
N ARG A 19 12.98 19.63 9.00
CA ARG A 19 12.89 20.50 10.18
C ARG A 19 12.13 19.91 11.37
N SER A 20 11.38 18.82 11.22
CA SER A 20 10.55 18.27 12.30
C SER A 20 10.95 16.84 12.66
N ARG A 21 11.45 16.63 13.89
CA ARG A 21 11.48 15.30 14.53
C ARG A 21 10.05 14.76 14.52
N LEU A 22 9.84 13.66 13.81
CA LEU A 22 8.54 13.06 13.56
C LEU A 22 8.11 12.20 14.75
N ASP A 23 7.19 12.72 15.56
CA ASP A 23 6.63 11.98 16.68
C ASP A 23 5.41 11.15 16.27
N LYS A 24 5.54 9.84 16.57
CA LYS A 24 4.49 8.84 16.84
C LYS A 24 3.55 8.47 15.68
N CYS A 25 4.01 7.51 14.86
CA CYS A 25 3.12 6.67 14.05
C CYS A 25 2.77 5.39 14.82
N LEU A 26 1.47 5.07 14.94
CA LEU A 26 0.98 3.85 15.59
C LEU A 26 1.49 2.61 14.85
N THR A 27 2.40 1.87 15.48
CA THR A 27 2.94 0.62 14.92
C THR A 27 2.07 -0.55 15.36
N GLN A 28 1.52 -1.27 14.39
CA GLN A 28 1.03 -2.63 14.60
C GLN A 28 2.25 -3.56 14.56
N LYS A 29 2.33 -4.48 15.53
CA LYS A 29 3.23 -5.63 15.45
C LYS A 29 2.76 -6.47 14.27
N CYS A 30 3.30 -6.21 13.07
CA CYS A 30 2.99 -7.03 11.89
C CYS A 30 3.43 -8.46 12.24
N SER A 31 2.46 -9.38 12.28
CA SER A 31 2.77 -10.80 12.20
C SER A 31 3.58 -10.98 10.92
N GLN A 32 4.85 -11.36 11.06
CA GLN A 32 5.65 -11.67 9.89
C GLN A 32 4.96 -12.82 9.16
N MET A 33 4.39 -12.54 7.99
CA MET A 33 4.01 -13.61 7.08
C MET A 33 5.26 -14.44 6.84
N ARG A 34 5.18 -15.75 7.09
CA ARG A 34 6.23 -16.69 6.74
C ARG A 34 6.34 -16.70 5.21
N THR A 35 7.27 -15.92 4.69
CA THR A 35 7.60 -15.95 3.26
C THR A 35 8.49 -17.16 2.99
N PRO A 36 8.44 -17.77 1.80
CA PRO A 36 9.34 -18.84 1.44
C PRO A 36 10.81 -18.40 1.53
N ASN A 37 11.67 -19.24 2.12
CA ASN A 37 13.10 -18.92 2.31
C ASN A 37 13.81 -18.56 0.99
N HIS A 38 13.38 -19.15 -0.13
CA HIS A 38 13.96 -18.91 -1.45
C HIS A 38 13.60 -17.56 -2.06
N TRP A 39 12.72 -16.77 -1.42
CA TRP A 39 12.42 -15.39 -1.83
C TRP A 39 13.48 -14.39 -1.39
N GLN A 40 14.31 -14.73 -0.40
CA GLN A 40 15.42 -13.89 0.04
C GLN A 40 16.72 -14.23 -0.70
N ASN A 41 16.92 -15.51 -1.05
CA ASN A 41 18.16 -16.00 -1.64
C ASN A 41 17.94 -16.63 -3.03
N ASN A 42 18.85 -16.36 -3.96
CA ASN A 42 18.83 -16.92 -5.33
C ASN A 42 19.31 -18.38 -5.34
N ASN A 43 18.43 -19.29 -4.92
CA ASN A 43 18.71 -20.72 -4.81
C ASN A 43 18.27 -21.47 -6.08
N LEU A 44 18.66 -22.75 -6.20
CA LEU A 44 18.27 -23.61 -7.33
C LEU A 44 16.74 -23.67 -7.53
N VAL A 45 15.99 -23.69 -6.43
CA VAL A 45 14.52 -23.65 -6.45
C VAL A 45 14.02 -22.36 -7.11
N SER A 46 14.58 -21.21 -6.74
CA SER A 46 14.22 -19.93 -7.35
C SER A 46 14.51 -19.95 -8.85
N ARG A 47 15.70 -20.42 -9.28
CA ARG A 47 16.04 -20.52 -10.71
C ARG A 47 15.09 -21.43 -11.49
N LEU A 48 14.70 -22.57 -10.93
CA LEU A 48 13.76 -23.51 -11.56
C LEU A 48 12.36 -22.90 -11.72
N LEU A 49 11.95 -22.01 -10.81
CA LEU A 49 10.65 -21.33 -10.83
C LEU A 49 10.64 -20.06 -11.70
N MET A 50 11.78 -19.59 -12.21
CA MET A 50 11.86 -18.38 -13.04
C MET A 50 10.93 -18.41 -14.27
N PRO A 51 10.82 -19.52 -15.04
CA PRO A 51 9.91 -19.56 -16.19
C PRO A 51 8.45 -19.31 -15.79
N LEU A 52 8.02 -19.88 -14.66
CA LEU A 52 6.68 -19.64 -14.11
C LEU A 52 6.49 -18.19 -13.69
N GLY A 53 7.52 -17.55 -13.12
CA GLY A 53 7.48 -16.14 -12.77
C GLY A 53 7.31 -15.22 -13.98
N TRP A 54 7.95 -15.56 -15.10
CA TRP A 54 7.79 -14.83 -16.35
C TRP A 54 6.37 -14.98 -16.93
N ILE A 55 5.82 -16.20 -16.93
CA ILE A 55 4.43 -16.45 -17.34
C ILE A 55 3.46 -15.63 -16.48
N TYR A 56 3.63 -15.64 -15.15
CA TYR A 56 2.82 -14.84 -14.25
C TYR A 56 2.87 -13.35 -14.58
N PHE A 57 4.07 -12.82 -14.84
CA PHE A 57 4.25 -11.43 -15.22
C PHE A 57 3.55 -11.10 -16.54
N GLN A 58 3.66 -11.96 -17.56
CA GLN A 58 2.98 -11.75 -18.83
C GLN A 58 1.46 -11.77 -18.71
N LEU A 59 0.90 -12.67 -17.90
CA LEU A 59 -0.54 -12.68 -17.59
C LEU A 59 -0.96 -11.40 -16.87
N SER A 60 -0.14 -10.90 -15.95
CA SER A 60 -0.38 -9.62 -15.28
C SER A 60 -0.35 -8.45 -16.28
N LEU A 61 0.62 -8.43 -17.21
CA LEU A 61 0.69 -7.43 -18.29
C LEU A 61 -0.58 -7.45 -19.14
N TRP A 62 -0.98 -8.65 -19.57
CA TRP A 62 -2.16 -8.82 -20.41
C TRP A 62 -3.43 -8.37 -19.70
N ARG A 63 -3.62 -8.76 -18.43
CA ARG A 63 -4.73 -8.29 -17.58
C ARG A 63 -4.77 -6.77 -17.48
N HIS A 64 -3.61 -6.13 -17.34
CA HIS A 64 -3.53 -4.67 -17.30
C HIS A 64 -3.85 -4.01 -18.65
N LYS A 65 -3.51 -4.64 -19.78
CA LYS A 65 -3.79 -4.11 -21.14
C LYS A 65 -5.27 -4.19 -21.50
N ILE A 66 -5.95 -5.28 -21.13
CA ILE A 66 -7.37 -5.49 -21.46
C ILE A 66 -8.33 -4.80 -20.47
N ALA A 67 -7.85 -4.45 -19.29
CA ALA A 67 -8.68 -3.83 -18.27
C ALA A 67 -9.07 -2.40 -18.66
N ARG A 68 -10.35 -2.09 -18.48
CA ARG A 68 -10.86 -0.72 -18.57
C ARG A 68 -10.68 -0.03 -17.23
N SER A 69 -10.05 1.14 -17.23
CA SER A 69 -9.93 2.00 -16.06
C SER A 69 -11.08 3.00 -16.04
N PHE A 70 -11.75 3.11 -14.89
CA PHE A 70 -12.85 4.03 -14.68
C PHE A 70 -12.43 5.16 -13.74
N ASP A 71 -12.85 6.38 -14.07
CA ASP A 71 -12.75 7.52 -13.17
C ASP A 71 -13.96 7.53 -12.24
N ILE A 72 -13.71 7.51 -10.93
CA ILE A 72 -14.77 7.57 -9.92
C ILE A 72 -15.37 9.00 -9.86
N GLY A 73 -14.66 10.00 -10.37
CA GLY A 73 -15.04 11.41 -10.34
C GLY A 73 -14.69 12.11 -9.02
N VAL A 74 -13.93 11.44 -8.14
CA VAL A 74 -13.22 12.06 -7.03
C VAL A 74 -11.77 11.57 -7.02
N PRO A 75 -10.82 12.37 -6.51
CA PRO A 75 -9.42 12.01 -6.43
C PRO A 75 -9.18 10.68 -5.72
N VAL A 76 -8.38 9.80 -6.35
CA VAL A 76 -7.97 8.52 -5.79
C VAL A 76 -6.47 8.55 -5.54
N ILE A 77 -6.08 8.47 -4.28
CA ILE A 77 -4.68 8.35 -3.85
C ILE A 77 -4.44 6.88 -3.51
N CYS A 78 -3.54 6.24 -4.24
CA CYS A 78 -3.19 4.85 -4.01
C CYS A 78 -1.94 4.74 -3.14
N VAL A 79 -1.97 3.87 -2.14
CA VAL A 79 -0.80 3.42 -1.39
C VAL A 79 -0.62 1.95 -1.70
N GLY A 80 0.55 1.56 -2.20
CA GLY A 80 0.78 0.15 -2.48
C GLY A 80 2.24 -0.22 -2.62
N ASN A 81 2.48 -1.49 -2.88
CA ASN A 81 3.82 -2.06 -3.02
C ASN A 81 3.87 -3.01 -4.23
N ILE A 82 5.09 -3.34 -4.64
CA ILE A 82 5.34 -4.37 -5.66
C ILE A 82 5.87 -5.67 -5.06
N VAL A 83 6.21 -5.69 -3.78
CA VAL A 83 6.78 -6.83 -3.06
C VAL A 83 5.66 -7.55 -2.29
N ALA A 84 5.53 -8.87 -2.45
CA ALA A 84 4.62 -9.66 -1.63
C ALA A 84 5.14 -9.74 -0.19
N GLY A 85 4.42 -9.09 0.72
CA GLY A 85 4.82 -8.95 2.11
C GLY A 85 4.24 -7.67 2.72
N GLY A 86 4.45 -7.50 4.03
CA GLY A 86 4.05 -6.31 4.77
C GLY A 86 5.05 -5.18 4.58
N ALA A 87 4.95 -4.42 3.49
CA ALA A 87 5.86 -3.30 3.20
C ALA A 87 5.46 -1.99 3.92
N GLY A 88 4.80 -2.06 5.08
CA GLY A 88 4.33 -0.87 5.82
C GLY A 88 3.30 0.02 5.11
N LYS A 89 2.59 -0.51 4.09
CA LYS A 89 1.52 0.20 3.34
C LYS A 89 0.45 0.77 4.26
N THR A 90 -0.11 -0.06 5.15
CA THR A 90 -1.24 0.32 6.01
C THR A 90 -0.87 1.46 6.98
N PRO A 91 0.31 1.46 7.67
CA PRO A 91 0.80 2.63 8.38
C PRO A 91 0.88 3.90 7.53
N THR A 92 1.41 3.82 6.30
CA THR A 92 1.45 4.96 5.38
C THR A 92 0.05 5.44 5.01
N ALA A 93 -0.87 4.53 4.73
CA ALA A 93 -2.26 4.86 4.41
C ALA A 93 -2.96 5.54 5.61
N MET A 94 -2.79 5.01 6.82
CA MET A 94 -3.31 5.62 8.05
C MET A 94 -2.78 7.04 8.25
N TYR A 95 -1.47 7.24 8.08
CA TYR A 95 -0.85 8.54 8.22
C TYR A 95 -1.41 9.56 7.22
N LEU A 96 -1.49 9.17 5.95
CA LEU A 96 -2.09 10.01 4.90
C LEU A 96 -3.56 10.30 5.20
N GLY A 97 -4.32 9.33 5.70
CA GLY A 97 -5.71 9.53 6.10
C GLY A 97 -5.84 10.54 7.24
N GLN A 98 -5.05 10.39 8.30
CA GLN A 98 -5.05 11.35 9.42
C GLN A 98 -4.71 12.77 8.96
N LEU A 99 -3.74 12.91 8.06
CA LEU A 99 -3.33 14.21 7.54
C LEU A 99 -4.43 14.84 6.66
N LEU A 100 -4.98 14.08 5.73
CA LEU A 100 -5.95 14.57 4.75
C LEU A 100 -7.34 14.79 5.36
N SER A 101 -7.74 13.98 6.34
CA SER A 101 -9.01 14.13 7.07
C SER A 101 -9.13 15.46 7.82
N LYS A 102 -8.04 16.19 8.03
CA LYS A 102 -8.06 17.54 8.61
C LYS A 102 -8.68 18.60 7.68
N ARG A 103 -8.75 18.33 6.38
CA ARG A 103 -9.21 19.30 5.36
C ARG A 103 -10.23 18.75 4.39
N PHE A 104 -10.36 17.44 4.27
CA PHE A 104 -11.22 16.79 3.28
C PHE A 104 -12.00 15.63 3.92
N LYS A 105 -13.16 15.31 3.37
CA LYS A 105 -13.87 14.06 3.67
C LYS A 105 -13.14 12.90 2.98
N VAL A 106 -12.30 12.20 3.73
CA VAL A 106 -11.52 11.06 3.22
C VAL A 106 -12.29 9.77 3.48
N ALA A 107 -12.24 8.84 2.53
CA ALA A 107 -12.66 7.47 2.75
C ALA A 107 -11.56 6.49 2.32
N PHE A 108 -11.35 5.44 3.10
CA PHE A 108 -10.46 4.34 2.72
C PHE A 108 -11.18 3.33 1.85
N LEU A 109 -10.45 2.74 0.91
CA LEU A 109 -10.90 1.62 0.09
C LEU A 109 -9.88 0.48 0.18
N THR A 110 -10.26 -0.63 0.81
CA THR A 110 -9.41 -1.81 1.03
C THR A 110 -10.13 -3.11 0.62
N ARG A 111 -9.38 -4.17 0.31
CA ARG A 111 -9.94 -5.40 -0.28
C ARG A 111 -10.67 -6.21 0.79
N GLY A 112 -10.34 -5.94 2.05
CA GLY A 112 -10.70 -6.77 3.19
C GLY A 112 -9.93 -8.09 3.16
N TYR A 113 -8.60 -8.04 3.02
CA TYR A 113 -7.79 -9.26 3.00
C TYR A 113 -8.00 -10.05 4.30
N GLY A 114 -8.24 -11.36 4.17
CA GLY A 114 -8.57 -12.24 5.30
C GLY A 114 -10.03 -12.16 5.78
N GLY A 115 -10.82 -11.20 5.29
CA GLY A 115 -12.24 -11.08 5.58
C GLY A 115 -13.13 -11.90 4.62
N ALA A 116 -14.31 -12.28 5.09
CA ALA A 116 -15.32 -13.02 4.35
C ALA A 116 -16.10 -12.14 3.36
N PHE A 117 -16.32 -10.88 3.70
CA PHE A 117 -17.17 -9.99 2.92
C PHE A 117 -16.50 -9.58 1.61
N SER A 118 -17.28 -9.67 0.53
CA SER A 118 -16.82 -9.29 -0.81
C SER A 118 -17.11 -7.83 -1.16
N GLY A 119 -17.98 -7.16 -0.40
CA GLY A 119 -18.38 -5.77 -0.59
C GLY A 119 -19.28 -5.50 -1.81
N PRO A 120 -19.60 -4.22 -2.10
CA PRO A 120 -19.16 -3.03 -1.36
C PRO A 120 -19.87 -2.91 0.00
N ILE A 121 -19.08 -2.75 1.06
CA ILE A 121 -19.62 -2.57 2.42
C ILE A 121 -18.84 -1.52 3.18
N LYS A 122 -19.55 -0.62 3.86
CA LYS A 122 -18.98 0.34 4.80
C LYS A 122 -18.70 -0.37 6.11
N VAL A 123 -17.47 -0.30 6.60
CA VAL A 123 -17.05 -0.93 7.84
C VAL A 123 -17.71 -0.23 9.03
N ASP A 124 -18.42 -1.01 9.84
CA ASP A 124 -18.93 -0.59 11.15
C ASP A 124 -18.14 -1.35 12.24
N PRO A 125 -17.22 -0.70 12.97
CA PRO A 125 -16.40 -1.35 14.00
C PRO A 125 -17.19 -1.92 15.18
N HIS A 126 -18.46 -1.55 15.36
CA HIS A 126 -19.32 -2.07 16.42
C HIS A 126 -20.05 -3.34 15.99
N LYS A 127 -20.18 -3.60 14.68
CA LYS A 127 -20.90 -4.75 14.13
C LYS A 127 -19.99 -5.76 13.44
N HIS A 128 -18.97 -5.28 12.75
CA HIS A 128 -18.09 -6.12 11.95
C HIS A 128 -16.85 -6.53 12.73
N THR A 129 -16.47 -7.79 12.55
CA THR A 129 -15.27 -8.40 13.12
C THR A 129 -14.17 -8.53 12.06
N PHE A 130 -12.96 -8.93 12.48
CA PHE A 130 -11.86 -9.16 11.55
C PHE A 130 -12.15 -10.30 10.56
N GLN A 131 -12.99 -11.27 10.95
CA GLN A 131 -13.42 -12.36 10.06
C GLN A 131 -14.34 -11.85 8.95
N ASP A 132 -15.05 -10.75 9.20
CA ASP A 132 -15.98 -10.17 8.23
C ASP A 132 -15.23 -9.31 7.22
N VAL A 133 -14.44 -8.35 7.73
CA VAL A 133 -13.88 -7.25 6.91
C VAL A 133 -12.35 -7.25 6.84
N GLY A 134 -11.67 -8.10 7.60
CA GLY A 134 -10.21 -8.12 7.74
C GLY A 134 -9.68 -7.13 8.77
N ASP A 135 -8.53 -7.46 9.36
CA ASP A 135 -7.88 -6.63 10.40
C ASP A 135 -7.51 -5.22 9.90
N GLU A 136 -6.99 -5.12 8.68
CA GLU A 136 -6.60 -3.85 8.07
C GLU A 136 -7.80 -2.91 7.93
N ALA A 137 -8.97 -3.44 7.57
CA ALA A 137 -10.17 -2.63 7.39
C ALA A 137 -10.67 -2.02 8.70
N LEU A 138 -10.65 -2.82 9.78
CA LEU A 138 -10.98 -2.35 11.14
C LEU A 138 -9.98 -1.32 11.66
N LEU A 139 -8.71 -1.45 11.28
CA LEU A 139 -7.68 -0.48 11.68
C LEU A 139 -7.88 0.85 10.96
N LEU A 140 -8.10 0.82 9.64
CA LEU A 140 -8.36 2.00 8.83
C LEU A 140 -9.64 2.72 9.26
N SER A 141 -10.69 1.98 9.64
CA SER A 141 -11.97 2.57 10.07
C SER A 141 -11.87 3.40 11.36
N LYS A 142 -10.80 3.26 12.14
CA LYS A 142 -10.54 4.13 13.31
C LYS A 142 -10.09 5.54 12.91
N ILE A 143 -9.67 5.73 11.66
CA ILE A 143 -9.13 7.00 11.17
C ILE A 143 -10.15 7.74 10.30
N ALA A 144 -10.83 7.04 9.41
CA ALA A 144 -11.83 7.59 8.50
C ALA A 144 -12.80 6.49 8.05
N PRO A 145 -13.97 6.82 7.47
CA PRO A 145 -14.86 5.83 6.86
C PRO A 145 -14.10 4.86 5.94
N THR A 146 -14.28 3.56 6.14
CA THR A 146 -13.57 2.53 5.37
C THR A 146 -14.56 1.67 4.61
N TRP A 147 -14.27 1.44 3.34
CA TRP A 147 -15.04 0.59 2.44
C TRP A 147 -14.24 -0.67 2.10
N VAL A 148 -14.86 -1.82 2.31
CA VAL A 148 -14.35 -3.12 1.85
C VAL A 148 -15.05 -3.48 0.55
N SER A 149 -14.27 -3.77 -0.49
CA SER A 149 -14.80 -4.32 -1.74
C SER A 149 -13.74 -5.04 -2.56
N LYS A 150 -14.05 -6.25 -3.03
CA LYS A 150 -13.26 -6.97 -4.04
C LYS A 150 -13.35 -6.27 -5.39
N ASN A 151 -14.55 -5.81 -5.77
CA ASN A 151 -14.69 -4.90 -6.90
C ASN A 151 -14.39 -3.47 -6.45
N ARG A 152 -13.19 -3.00 -6.79
CA ARG A 152 -12.72 -1.68 -6.36
C ARG A 152 -13.62 -0.57 -6.86
N LEU A 153 -14.13 -0.68 -8.08
CA LEU A 153 -14.97 0.33 -8.67
C LEU A 153 -16.24 0.54 -7.84
N ASP A 154 -16.95 -0.53 -7.51
CA ASP A 154 -18.19 -0.47 -6.73
C ASP A 154 -17.95 0.12 -5.34
N GLY A 155 -16.85 -0.27 -4.69
CA GLY A 155 -16.47 0.28 -3.38
C GLY A 155 -16.12 1.76 -3.45
N GLY A 156 -15.43 2.19 -4.52
CA GLY A 156 -15.09 3.58 -4.74
C GLY A 156 -16.31 4.46 -5.07
N LEU A 157 -17.24 3.95 -5.88
CA LEU A 157 -18.51 4.62 -6.18
C LEU A 157 -19.37 4.75 -4.91
N ALA A 158 -19.47 3.68 -4.11
CA ALA A 158 -20.20 3.71 -2.85
C ALA A 158 -19.59 4.73 -1.86
N ALA A 159 -18.25 4.77 -1.75
CA ALA A 159 -17.56 5.77 -0.93
C ALA A 159 -17.83 7.21 -1.40
N LYS A 160 -17.83 7.46 -2.71
CA LYS A 160 -18.18 8.76 -3.28
C LYS A 160 -19.63 9.14 -2.96
N MET A 161 -20.58 8.21 -3.14
CA MET A 161 -22.00 8.44 -2.85
C MET A 161 -22.24 8.74 -1.36
N ASP A 162 -21.43 8.16 -0.47
CA ASP A 162 -21.39 8.44 0.97
C ASP A 162 -20.67 9.77 1.32
N GLY A 163 -20.28 10.55 0.31
CA GLY A 163 -19.77 11.92 0.47
C GLY A 163 -18.25 12.04 0.55
N ALA A 164 -17.49 11.02 0.18
CA ALA A 164 -16.03 11.11 0.11
C ALA A 164 -15.58 12.12 -0.95
N GLN A 165 -14.72 13.06 -0.55
CA GLN A 165 -14.02 14.00 -1.43
C GLN A 165 -12.68 13.45 -1.90
N ILE A 166 -12.06 12.53 -1.16
CA ILE A 166 -10.82 11.85 -1.52
C ILE A 166 -10.94 10.37 -1.12
N ILE A 167 -10.51 9.48 -2.02
CA ILE A 167 -10.42 8.05 -1.74
C ILE A 167 -8.96 7.68 -1.53
N LEU A 168 -8.63 7.13 -0.36
CA LEU A 168 -7.33 6.50 -0.08
C LEU A 168 -7.44 4.99 -0.29
N MET A 169 -6.82 4.51 -1.36
CA MET A 169 -6.87 3.11 -1.75
C MET A 169 -5.65 2.36 -1.20
N ASP A 170 -5.89 1.44 -0.25
CA ASP A 170 -4.84 0.58 0.32
C ASP A 170 -4.68 -0.71 -0.51
N ASP A 171 -3.43 -1.09 -0.76
CA ASP A 171 -2.99 -2.21 -1.61
C ASP A 171 -3.61 -2.19 -3.03
N GLY A 172 -3.80 -1.00 -3.59
CA GLY A 172 -4.45 -0.79 -4.88
C GLY A 172 -3.54 -0.75 -6.10
N PHE A 173 -2.22 -0.88 -5.92
CA PHE A 173 -1.24 -0.54 -6.96
C PHE A 173 -1.40 -1.38 -8.24
N GLN A 174 -1.74 -2.65 -8.06
CA GLN A 174 -1.98 -3.62 -9.15
C GLN A 174 -3.41 -3.65 -9.66
N ASN A 175 -4.33 -2.86 -9.09
CA ASN A 175 -5.69 -2.79 -9.60
C ASN A 175 -5.73 -1.87 -10.83
N PRO A 176 -6.07 -2.34 -12.04
CA PRO A 176 -6.21 -1.46 -13.20
C PRO A 176 -7.57 -0.79 -13.33
N THR A 177 -8.57 -1.22 -12.55
CA THR A 177 -9.98 -0.85 -12.82
C THR A 177 -10.32 0.58 -12.42
N ILE A 178 -9.49 1.22 -11.59
CA ILE A 178 -9.67 2.61 -11.18
C ILE A 178 -8.48 3.47 -11.62
N VAL A 179 -8.81 4.64 -12.19
CA VAL A 179 -7.84 5.71 -12.46
C VAL A 179 -7.33 6.28 -11.15
N LYS A 180 -6.01 6.21 -10.93
CA LYS A 180 -5.34 6.78 -9.76
C LYS A 180 -4.90 8.20 -10.07
N THR A 181 -5.27 9.15 -9.23
CA THR A 181 -4.82 10.53 -9.35
C THR A 181 -3.37 10.68 -8.90
N PHE A 182 -2.98 9.95 -7.86
CA PHE A 182 -1.64 9.93 -7.30
C PHE A 182 -1.33 8.54 -6.73
N SER A 183 -0.12 8.01 -6.95
CA SER A 183 0.28 6.71 -6.42
C SER A 183 1.59 6.78 -5.62
N PHE A 184 1.53 6.35 -4.36
CA PHE A 184 2.69 6.07 -3.53
C PHE A 184 3.11 4.61 -3.69
N LEU A 185 4.39 4.41 -4.00
CA LEU A 185 5.03 3.11 -3.98
C LEU A 185 5.85 2.97 -2.69
N VAL A 186 5.46 2.04 -1.82
CA VAL A 186 6.03 1.87 -0.48
C VAL A 186 6.90 0.63 -0.44
N PHE A 187 8.11 0.78 0.08
CA PHE A 187 9.07 -0.29 0.34
C PHE A 187 9.40 -0.37 1.82
N ASP A 188 9.63 -1.59 2.28
CA ASP A 188 10.31 -1.88 3.54
C ASP A 188 11.81 -1.86 3.24
N GLY A 189 12.53 -0.90 3.83
CA GLY A 189 13.96 -0.69 3.63
C GLY A 189 14.78 -1.93 4.03
N PRO A 190 14.58 -2.47 5.25
CA PRO A 190 15.25 -3.69 5.67
C PRO A 190 14.96 -4.92 4.79
N TYR A 191 13.75 -5.05 4.22
CA TYR A 191 13.43 -6.18 3.34
C TYR A 191 13.89 -5.98 1.88
N GLY A 192 13.90 -4.74 1.40
CA GLY A 192 14.26 -4.41 0.03
C GLY A 192 13.34 -5.05 -1.02
N LEU A 193 13.95 -5.67 -2.03
CA LEU A 193 13.27 -6.39 -3.12
C LEU A 193 13.36 -7.92 -2.96
N GLY A 194 13.86 -8.42 -1.83
CA GLY A 194 14.28 -9.80 -1.67
C GLY A 194 15.29 -10.21 -2.74
N ASN A 195 15.07 -11.37 -3.38
CA ASN A 195 15.94 -11.89 -4.44
C ASN A 195 15.77 -11.21 -5.82
N ASN A 196 14.93 -10.17 -5.91
CA ASN A 196 14.62 -9.41 -7.13
C ASN A 196 13.94 -10.23 -8.25
N GLN A 197 13.33 -11.36 -7.92
CA GLN A 197 12.61 -12.21 -8.86
C GLN A 197 11.08 -12.11 -8.69
N LEU A 198 10.37 -12.42 -9.78
CA LEU A 198 8.91 -12.41 -9.83
C LEU A 198 8.31 -13.63 -9.11
N ILE A 199 7.11 -13.50 -8.55
CA ILE A 199 6.35 -14.62 -7.98
C ILE A 199 6.10 -15.67 -9.07
N PRO A 200 6.33 -16.98 -8.82
CA PRO A 200 6.67 -17.61 -7.53
C PRO A 200 8.17 -17.74 -7.21
N SER A 201 9.04 -17.35 -8.15
CA SER A 201 10.51 -17.38 -8.06
C SER A 201 11.06 -16.47 -6.96
N GLY A 202 10.38 -15.36 -6.70
CA GLY A 202 10.73 -14.37 -5.69
C GLY A 202 9.50 -13.59 -5.21
N PRO A 203 9.70 -12.54 -4.41
CA PRO A 203 8.61 -11.80 -3.79
C PRO A 203 7.99 -10.76 -4.72
N LEU A 204 8.58 -10.43 -5.87
CA LEU A 204 8.07 -9.35 -6.72
C LEU A 204 6.79 -9.76 -7.45
N ARG A 205 5.74 -8.96 -7.31
CA ARG A 205 4.49 -9.12 -8.07
C ARG A 205 4.58 -8.49 -9.46
N GLU A 206 5.50 -7.55 -9.63
CA GLU A 206 5.85 -6.92 -10.90
C GLU A 206 7.29 -6.40 -10.84
N THR A 207 7.89 -6.10 -12.00
CA THR A 207 9.26 -5.58 -12.05
C THR A 207 9.36 -4.18 -11.42
N LEU A 208 10.53 -3.86 -10.85
CA LEU A 208 10.79 -2.55 -10.26
C LEU A 208 10.51 -1.41 -11.24
N GLY A 209 11.05 -1.48 -12.46
CA GLY A 209 10.85 -0.46 -13.48
C GLY A 209 9.38 -0.24 -13.83
N ARG A 210 8.58 -1.32 -13.94
CA ARG A 210 7.13 -1.20 -14.16
C ARG A 210 6.43 -0.54 -12.98
N GLY A 211 6.82 -0.92 -11.76
CA GLY A 211 6.28 -0.33 -10.55
C GLY A 211 6.54 1.17 -10.51
N ILE A 212 7.80 1.56 -10.64
CA ILE A 212 8.27 2.95 -10.64
C ILE A 212 7.59 3.77 -11.73
N SER A 213 7.41 3.25 -12.94
CA SER A 213 6.77 3.98 -14.04
C SER A 213 5.33 4.44 -13.75
N ARG A 214 4.66 3.84 -12.76
CA ARG A 214 3.30 4.18 -12.33
C ARG A 214 3.25 4.89 -10.98
N ALA A 215 4.38 5.06 -10.31
CA ALA A 215 4.47 5.76 -9.05
C ALA A 215 4.65 7.27 -9.29
N ASP A 216 3.96 8.09 -8.50
CA ASP A 216 4.20 9.53 -8.44
C ASP A 216 5.15 9.89 -7.29
N ALA A 217 5.33 9.00 -6.31
CA ALA A 217 6.31 9.10 -5.23
C ALA A 217 6.68 7.72 -4.67
N VAL A 218 7.88 7.62 -4.11
CA VAL A 218 8.39 6.43 -3.41
C VAL A 218 8.56 6.73 -1.92
N VAL A 219 8.17 5.77 -1.08
CA VAL A 219 8.37 5.82 0.37
C VAL A 219 9.19 4.60 0.77
N ILE A 220 10.30 4.80 1.47
CA ILE A 220 11.10 3.74 2.08
C ILE A 220 10.91 3.80 3.59
N ILE A 221 10.44 2.71 4.17
CA ILE A 221 10.18 2.59 5.61
C ILE A 221 11.33 1.84 6.27
N GLY A 222 11.94 2.45 7.28
CA GLY A 222 13.10 1.90 7.97
C GLY A 222 14.42 2.20 7.25
N GLU A 223 15.49 1.58 7.74
CA GLU A 223 16.84 1.72 7.18
C GLU A 223 16.93 1.01 5.81
N ASP A 224 17.49 1.70 4.81
CA ASP A 224 17.64 1.14 3.47
C ASP A 224 18.89 0.23 3.38
N LEU A 225 18.73 -1.03 3.80
CA LEU A 225 19.82 -2.02 3.81
C LEU A 225 20.14 -2.60 2.42
N HIS A 226 19.33 -2.29 1.41
CA HIS A 226 19.40 -2.90 0.08
C HIS A 226 19.62 -1.89 -1.05
N ASP A 227 20.03 -0.67 -0.68
CA ASP A 227 20.30 0.44 -1.59
C ASP A 227 19.17 0.61 -2.60
N LEU A 228 17.94 0.70 -2.08
CA LEU A 228 16.76 0.99 -2.89
C LEU A 228 16.83 2.40 -3.45
N GLN A 229 17.36 3.36 -2.68
CA GLN A 229 17.47 4.76 -3.08
C GLN A 229 18.19 4.94 -4.41
N SER A 230 19.31 4.25 -4.63
CA SER A 230 20.07 4.33 -5.90
C SER A 230 19.30 3.76 -7.11
N LYS A 231 18.32 2.89 -6.87
CA LYS A 231 17.49 2.25 -7.91
C LYS A 231 16.27 3.08 -8.28
N ILE A 232 15.96 4.14 -7.53
CA ILE A 232 14.85 5.04 -7.83
C ILE A 232 15.36 6.20 -8.69
N PRO A 233 14.72 6.48 -9.84
CA PRO A 233 15.04 7.64 -10.65
C PRO A 233 14.94 8.97 -9.88
N GLU A 234 15.91 9.87 -10.07
CA GLU A 234 15.99 11.16 -9.36
C GLU A 234 14.77 12.07 -9.57
N ASN A 235 14.04 11.88 -10.67
CA ASN A 235 12.84 12.67 -10.99
C ASN A 235 11.60 12.26 -10.17
N ILE A 236 11.67 11.17 -9.40
CA ILE A 236 10.57 10.69 -8.57
C ILE A 236 10.85 11.07 -7.10
N PRO A 237 9.97 11.84 -6.45
CA PRO A 237 10.11 12.17 -5.04
C PRO A 237 10.26 10.92 -4.17
N LEU A 238 11.34 10.87 -3.40
CA LEU A 238 11.66 9.79 -2.47
C LEU A 238 11.58 10.29 -1.03
N PHE A 239 10.90 9.53 -0.18
CA PHE A 239 10.74 9.83 1.25
C PHE A 239 11.25 8.66 2.09
N SER A 240 12.21 8.92 2.99
CA SER A 240 12.67 7.94 3.97
C SER A 240 11.97 8.18 5.30
N VAL A 241 11.33 7.15 5.85
CA VAL A 241 10.49 7.24 7.06
C VAL A 241 10.92 6.20 8.07
N THR A 242 11.26 6.62 9.28
CA THR A 242 11.55 5.71 10.38
C THR A 242 10.30 5.50 11.23
N THR A 243 9.94 4.24 11.50
CA THR A 243 8.87 3.91 12.44
C THR A 243 9.45 3.68 13.82
N SER A 244 9.05 4.50 14.80
CA SER A 244 9.32 4.22 16.21
C SER A 244 8.18 3.37 16.78
N PRO A 245 8.45 2.19 17.36
CA PRO A 245 7.40 1.41 18.01
C PRO A 245 6.79 2.22 19.15
N ILE A 246 5.47 2.42 19.11
CA ILE A 246 4.74 2.85 20.29
C ILE A 246 4.63 1.62 21.19
N ILE A 247 5.54 1.52 22.17
CA ILE A 247 5.47 0.48 23.21
C ILE A 247 4.18 0.70 23.99
N SER A 248 3.12 -0.02 23.65
CA SER A 248 1.94 -0.08 24.49
C SER A 248 2.32 -0.89 25.73
N LYS A 249 2.34 -0.24 26.90
CA LYS A 249 2.68 -0.83 28.21
C LYS A 249 1.82 -2.04 28.67
N ASN A 250 0.90 -2.54 27.83
CA ASN A 250 -0.09 -3.57 28.20
C ASN A 250 -0.13 -4.82 27.29
N LEU A 251 0.92 -5.10 26.53
CA LEU A 251 0.98 -6.38 25.79
C LEU A 251 1.47 -7.50 26.72
N LYS A 252 0.53 -8.15 27.43
CA LYS A 252 0.79 -9.45 28.07
C LYS A 252 1.19 -10.45 26.96
N PRO A 253 2.30 -11.18 27.09
CA PRO A 253 2.66 -12.21 26.13
C PRO A 253 1.56 -13.29 26.10
N ARG A 254 1.10 -13.62 24.90
CA ARG A 254 0.21 -14.77 24.68
C ARG A 254 1.03 -16.02 25.03
N LYS A 255 0.65 -16.74 26.09
CA LYS A 255 1.27 -18.01 26.44
C LYS A 255 1.17 -18.96 25.24
N ALA A 256 2.28 -19.62 24.93
CA ALA A 256 2.41 -20.64 23.89
C ALA A 256 1.50 -21.83 24.17
#